data_AF-A0A4R9LWV8-F1
#
_entry.id   AF-A0A4R9LWV8-F1
#
_cell.length_a   1.000
_cell.length_b   1.000
_cell.length_c   1.000
_cell.angle_alpha   90.00
_cell.angle_beta   90.00
_cell.angle_gamma   90.00
#
_symmetry.space_group_name_H-M   'P 1'
#
loop_
_entity.id
_entity.type
_entity.pdbx_description
1 polymer ?
#
loop_
_entity_poly.entity_id
_entity_poly.type
_entity_poly.pdbx_seq_one_letter_code
_entity_poly.pdbx_strand_id
1 'polypeptide(L)'
;MAKRAKSLFDDPEFADAPAPEEDELSQAEKLWPFALERQPNRKEKIKEEWRDFAAKYPKNFYIPKEIRPAMTEAEEKEAKENMETFTALEANFASSISKNKWSEPNGNPPSEPSRPAPAEQKIYFDYKIHELESRIQMIEYWMENNQTAAADKLNAERDLKVWKKELSTLQEVRSQVPKS
;
A
#
# COMPACT_ATOMS: atom_id res chain seq x y z
N MET A 1 -20.72 11.63 -33.53
CA MET A 1 -19.25 11.41 -33.63
C MET A 1 -18.86 10.42 -32.55
N ALA A 2 -18.35 9.25 -32.91
CA ALA A 2 -17.71 8.32 -31.97
C ALA A 2 -16.59 7.60 -32.75
N LYS A 3 -15.33 7.95 -32.47
CA LYS A 3 -14.18 7.24 -33.04
C LYS A 3 -14.00 5.93 -32.27
N ARG A 4 -14.55 4.86 -32.82
CA ARG A 4 -14.33 3.49 -32.39
C ARG A 4 -12.97 3.07 -32.97
N ALA A 5 -11.94 2.88 -32.14
CA ALA A 5 -10.73 2.19 -32.59
C ALA A 5 -11.14 0.78 -33.02
N LYS A 6 -10.84 0.41 -34.28
CA LYS A 6 -11.39 -0.77 -34.96
C LYS A 6 -10.47 -1.99 -34.85
N SER A 7 -9.25 -1.84 -34.34
CA SER A 7 -8.26 -2.91 -34.33
C SER A 7 -7.32 -2.84 -33.12
N LEU A 8 -6.79 -3.99 -32.68
CA LEU A 8 -5.70 -4.10 -31.70
C LEU A 8 -4.42 -3.39 -32.22
N PHE A 9 -4.27 -3.30 -33.54
CA PHE A 9 -3.16 -2.66 -34.23
C PHE A 9 -3.30 -1.13 -34.36
N ASP A 10 -4.41 -0.55 -33.87
CA ASP A 10 -4.60 0.91 -33.78
C ASP A 10 -4.02 1.49 -32.47
N ASP A 11 -3.29 0.70 -31.69
CA ASP A 11 -2.67 1.15 -30.44
C ASP A 11 -1.51 2.12 -30.75
N PRO A 12 -1.50 3.33 -30.15
CA PRO A 12 -0.42 4.31 -30.36
C PRO A 12 0.97 3.80 -29.98
N GLU A 13 1.09 2.73 -29.18
CA GLU A 13 2.37 2.07 -28.87
C GLU A 13 2.97 1.33 -30.07
N PHE A 14 2.17 0.97 -31.09
CA PHE A 14 2.57 0.17 -32.25
C PHE A 14 2.31 0.88 -33.59
N ALA A 15 2.22 2.22 -33.60
CA ALA A 15 1.91 3.01 -34.79
C ALA A 15 2.93 2.86 -35.95
N ASP A 16 4.17 2.48 -35.65
CA ASP A 16 5.24 2.25 -36.62
C ASP A 16 5.27 0.81 -37.17
N ALA A 17 4.41 -0.08 -36.68
CA ALA A 17 4.33 -1.45 -37.17
C ALA A 17 3.62 -1.50 -38.54
N PRO A 18 4.12 -2.30 -39.51
CA PRO A 18 3.40 -2.51 -40.75
C PRO A 18 2.03 -3.12 -40.48
N ALA A 19 0.99 -2.60 -41.14
CA ALA A 19 -0.35 -3.16 -41.03
C ALA A 19 -0.34 -4.61 -41.54
N PRO A 20 -0.82 -5.58 -40.74
CA PRO A 20 -0.86 -6.98 -41.19
C PRO A 20 -1.80 -7.12 -42.40
N GLU A 21 -1.48 -8.05 -43.29
CA GLU A 21 -2.33 -8.33 -44.44
C GLU A 21 -3.66 -9.00 -44.00
N GLU A 22 -4.72 -8.86 -44.79
CA GLU A 22 -6.07 -9.38 -44.44
C GLU A 22 -6.05 -10.90 -44.16
N ASP A 23 -5.21 -11.65 -44.87
CA ASP A 23 -5.06 -13.10 -44.69
C ASP A 23 -4.37 -13.45 -43.36
N GLU A 24 -3.44 -12.62 -42.91
CA GLU A 24 -2.73 -12.78 -41.62
C GLU A 24 -3.65 -12.46 -40.44
N LEU A 25 -4.49 -11.43 -40.57
CA LEU A 25 -5.54 -11.07 -39.62
C LEU A 25 -6.55 -12.22 -39.44
N SER A 26 -7.03 -12.80 -40.54
CA SER A 26 -7.99 -13.93 -40.53
C SER A 26 -7.39 -15.18 -39.88
N GLN A 27 -6.09 -15.42 -40.04
CA GLN A 27 -5.38 -16.51 -39.37
C GLN A 27 -5.17 -16.22 -37.88
N ALA A 28 -4.80 -15.00 -37.52
CA ALA A 28 -4.64 -14.57 -36.13
C ALA A 28 -5.97 -14.66 -35.36
N GLU A 29 -7.10 -14.30 -35.99
CA GLU A 29 -8.44 -14.45 -35.43
C GLU A 29 -8.81 -15.91 -35.11
N LYS A 30 -8.36 -16.86 -35.93
CA LYS A 30 -8.60 -18.29 -35.72
C LYS A 30 -7.64 -18.92 -34.70
N LEU A 31 -6.38 -18.52 -34.73
CA LEU A 31 -5.32 -19.11 -33.90
C LEU A 31 -5.28 -18.50 -32.49
N TRP A 32 -5.69 -17.24 -32.35
CA TRP A 32 -5.59 -16.49 -31.10
C TRP A 32 -6.83 -15.65 -30.79
N PRO A 33 -8.04 -16.25 -30.78
CA PRO A 33 -9.29 -15.51 -30.56
C PRO A 33 -9.27 -14.70 -29.24
N PHE A 34 -8.62 -15.22 -28.20
CA PHE A 34 -8.51 -14.56 -26.89
C PHE A 34 -7.53 -13.37 -26.84
N ALA A 35 -6.57 -13.26 -27.75
CA ALA A 35 -5.68 -12.08 -27.80
C ALA A 35 -6.35 -10.87 -28.45
N LEU A 36 -7.37 -11.12 -29.28
CA LEU A 36 -8.13 -10.09 -29.97
C LEU A 36 -9.40 -9.69 -29.21
N GLU A 37 -9.85 -10.51 -28.27
CA GLU A 37 -10.83 -10.10 -27.27
C GLU A 37 -10.23 -8.97 -26.43
N ARG A 38 -10.69 -7.75 -26.70
CA ARG A 38 -10.36 -6.55 -25.93
C ARG A 38 -10.83 -6.78 -24.50
N GLN A 39 -9.92 -7.25 -23.65
CA GLN A 39 -10.18 -7.40 -22.22
C GLN A 39 -10.75 -6.07 -21.72
N PRO A 40 -11.86 -6.06 -20.96
CA PRO A 40 -12.39 -4.82 -20.40
C PRO A 40 -11.23 -4.11 -19.70
N ASN A 41 -11.11 -2.79 -19.91
CA ASN A 41 -9.91 -2.03 -19.55
C ASN A 41 -9.63 -2.11 -18.04
N ARG A 42 -8.97 -3.19 -17.62
CA ARG A 42 -8.78 -3.58 -16.23
C ARG A 42 -7.97 -2.51 -15.50
N LYS A 43 -7.08 -1.85 -16.24
CA LYS A 43 -6.30 -0.71 -15.76
C LYS A 43 -7.19 0.49 -15.40
N GLU A 44 -8.20 0.80 -16.21
CA GLU A 44 -9.15 1.89 -15.90
C GLU A 44 -10.03 1.54 -14.70
N LYS A 45 -10.57 0.32 -14.64
CA LYS A 45 -11.36 -0.14 -13.48
C LYS A 45 -10.59 -0.08 -12.17
N ILE A 46 -9.35 -0.57 -12.17
CA ILE A 46 -8.46 -0.48 -10.99
C ILE A 46 -8.22 0.98 -10.61
N LYS A 47 -8.00 1.87 -11.58
CA LYS A 47 -7.83 3.32 -11.29
C LYS A 47 -9.08 3.94 -10.70
N GLU A 48 -10.26 3.56 -11.18
CA GLU A 48 -11.54 4.02 -10.62
C GLU A 48 -11.72 3.52 -9.18
N GLU A 49 -11.48 2.23 -8.91
CA GLU A 49 -11.54 1.67 -7.56
C GLU A 49 -10.61 2.38 -6.58
N TRP A 50 -9.39 2.71 -7.02
CA TRP A 50 -8.45 3.49 -6.22
C TRP A 50 -8.90 4.93 -6.00
N ARG A 51 -9.56 5.56 -6.97
CA ARG A 51 -10.13 6.92 -6.81
C ARG A 51 -11.27 6.91 -5.80
N ASP A 52 -12.16 5.93 -5.88
CA ASP A 52 -13.27 5.76 -4.93
C ASP A 52 -12.75 5.50 -3.51
N PHE A 53 -11.75 4.63 -3.38
CA PHE A 53 -11.06 4.39 -2.13
C PHE A 53 -10.40 5.66 -1.58
N ALA A 54 -9.69 6.42 -2.42
CA ALA A 54 -9.03 7.66 -2.03
C ALA A 54 -10.01 8.77 -1.65
N ALA A 55 -11.22 8.79 -2.24
CA ALA A 55 -12.27 9.70 -1.82
C ALA A 55 -12.80 9.37 -0.42
N LYS A 56 -12.92 8.07 -0.08
CA LYS A 56 -13.36 7.61 1.25
C LYS A 56 -12.28 7.79 2.31
N TYR A 57 -11.02 7.53 1.97
CA TYR A 57 -9.88 7.53 2.91
C TYR A 57 -8.68 8.34 2.36
N PRO A 58 -8.78 9.66 2.20
CA PRO A 58 -7.80 10.48 1.48
C PRO A 58 -6.39 10.48 2.09
N LYS A 59 -6.27 10.11 3.37
CA LYS A 59 -5.00 10.04 4.09
C LYS A 59 -4.40 8.63 4.13
N ASN A 60 -5.03 7.63 3.51
CA ASN A 60 -4.57 6.25 3.62
C ASN A 60 -3.16 6.06 3.06
N PHE A 61 -2.33 5.36 3.82
CA PHE A 61 -0.90 5.17 3.55
C PHE A 61 -0.62 4.56 2.17
N TYR A 62 -1.48 3.66 1.70
CA TYR A 62 -1.27 2.85 0.50
C TYR A 62 -1.82 3.46 -0.80
N ILE A 63 -2.48 4.61 -0.73
CA ILE A 63 -2.97 5.28 -1.94
C ILE A 63 -1.77 5.61 -2.85
N PRO A 64 -1.79 5.18 -4.13
CA PRO A 64 -0.76 5.52 -5.09
C PRO A 64 -0.55 7.03 -5.22
N LYS A 65 0.69 7.45 -5.43
CA LYS A 65 1.07 8.87 -5.47
C LYS A 65 0.32 9.65 -6.56
N GLU A 66 -0.02 8.99 -7.66
CA GLU A 66 -0.74 9.56 -8.81
C GLU A 66 -2.20 9.88 -8.50
N ILE A 67 -2.75 9.31 -7.42
CA ILE A 67 -4.16 9.41 -7.02
C ILE A 67 -4.29 10.20 -5.71
N ARG A 68 -3.21 10.23 -4.91
CA ARG A 68 -3.17 10.96 -3.64
C ARG A 68 -3.44 12.45 -3.86
N PRO A 69 -4.18 13.12 -2.95
CA PRO A 69 -4.27 14.57 -2.95
C PRO A 69 -2.88 15.20 -2.89
N ALA A 70 -2.69 16.30 -3.63
CA ALA A 70 -1.44 17.06 -3.57
C ALA A 70 -1.22 17.57 -2.13
N MET A 71 -0.04 17.30 -1.59
CA MET A 71 0.41 17.83 -0.31
C MET A 71 1.10 19.17 -0.53
N THR A 72 1.06 20.03 0.47
CA THR A 72 1.89 21.24 0.48
C THR A 72 3.35 20.90 0.73
N GLU A 73 4.28 21.74 0.29
CA GLU A 73 5.72 21.53 0.50
C GLU A 73 6.08 21.35 2.00
N ALA A 74 5.37 22.07 2.88
CA ALA A 74 5.53 21.95 4.33
C ALA A 74 5.11 20.55 4.84
N GLU A 75 3.97 20.03 4.38
CA GLU A 75 3.49 18.70 4.76
C GLU A 75 4.37 17.58 4.20
N GLU A 76 4.89 17.74 2.97
CA GLU A 76 5.83 16.78 2.38
C GLU A 76 7.14 16.72 3.17
N LYS A 77 7.65 17.88 3.58
CA LYS A 77 8.85 17.98 4.40
C LYS A 77 8.64 17.32 5.77
N GLU A 78 7.53 17.63 6.45
CA GLU A 78 7.19 17.02 7.74
C GLU A 78 7.02 15.50 7.61
N ALA A 79 6.32 15.03 6.57
CA ALA A 79 6.16 13.59 6.32
C ALA A 79 7.51 12.89 6.11
N LYS A 80 8.45 13.54 5.43
CA LYS A 80 9.81 13.03 5.23
C LYS A 80 10.59 12.96 6.54
N GLU A 81 10.59 14.03 7.34
CA GLU A 81 11.26 14.07 8.65
C GLU A 81 10.71 13.01 9.62
N ASN A 82 9.39 12.83 9.62
CA ASN A 82 8.73 11.78 10.40
C ASN A 82 9.14 10.38 9.94
N MET A 83 9.23 10.14 8.62
CA MET A 83 9.68 8.87 8.05
C MET A 83 11.15 8.57 8.39
N GLU A 84 12.02 9.57 8.33
CA GLU A 84 13.44 9.43 8.69
C GLU A 84 13.59 9.06 10.18
N THR A 85 12.86 9.75 11.06
CA THR A 85 12.83 9.47 12.50
C THR A 85 12.32 8.06 12.78
N PHE A 86 11.20 7.67 12.17
CA PHE A 86 10.65 6.30 12.28
C PHE A 86 11.69 5.25 11.86
N THR A 87 12.33 5.45 10.71
CA THR A 87 13.30 4.51 10.14
C THR A 87 14.53 4.38 11.03
N ALA A 88 15.03 5.48 11.58
CA ALA A 88 16.15 5.48 12.50
C ALA A 88 15.84 4.69 13.78
N LEU A 89 14.64 4.89 14.35
CA LEU A 89 14.20 4.15 15.53
C LEU A 89 14.01 2.66 15.26
N GLU A 90 13.36 2.29 14.16
CA GLU A 90 13.16 0.88 13.79
C GLU A 90 14.51 0.18 13.57
N ALA A 91 15.47 0.85 12.94
CA ALA A 91 16.83 0.33 12.77
C ALA A 91 17.55 0.15 14.12
N ASN A 92 17.40 1.11 15.05
CA ASN A 92 17.96 1.01 16.39
C ASN A 92 17.34 -0.15 17.19
N PHE A 93 16.01 -0.31 17.13
CA PHE A 93 15.32 -1.43 17.79
C PHE A 93 15.74 -2.78 17.19
N ALA A 94 15.78 -2.90 15.85
CA ALA A 94 16.24 -4.11 15.18
C ALA A 94 17.70 -4.44 15.52
N SER A 95 18.57 -3.43 15.57
CA SER A 95 19.96 -3.60 16.01
C SER A 95 20.06 -4.10 17.45
N SER A 96 19.27 -3.53 18.37
CA SER A 96 19.23 -3.95 19.77
C SER A 96 18.73 -5.39 19.92
N ILE A 97 17.63 -5.76 19.25
CA ILE A 97 17.09 -7.13 19.26
C ILE A 97 18.13 -8.12 18.73
N SER A 98 18.80 -7.77 17.62
CA SER A 98 19.84 -8.61 17.03
C SER A 98 21.03 -8.81 17.99
N LYS A 99 21.53 -7.73 18.59
CA LYS A 99 22.61 -7.80 19.59
C LYS A 99 22.25 -8.68 20.77
N ASN A 100 21.01 -8.59 21.27
CA ASN A 100 20.53 -9.39 22.38
C ASN A 100 20.36 -10.88 22.01
N LYS A 101 19.92 -11.16 20.78
CA LYS A 101 19.71 -12.53 20.31
C LYS A 101 21.02 -13.28 20.06
N TRP A 102 22.05 -12.57 19.62
CA TRP A 102 23.33 -13.16 19.20
C TRP A 102 24.49 -12.85 20.16
N SER A 103 24.22 -12.35 21.36
CA SER A 103 25.24 -12.14 22.38
C SER A 103 25.81 -13.47 22.86
N GLU A 104 27.14 -13.57 22.95
CA GLU A 104 27.80 -14.77 23.46
C GLU A 104 27.49 -14.99 24.95
N PRO A 105 27.35 -16.25 25.42
CA PRO A 105 27.01 -16.58 26.81
C PRO A 105 27.97 -16.03 27.88
N ASN A 106 29.20 -15.65 27.49
CA ASN A 106 30.23 -15.09 28.36
C ASN A 106 30.67 -13.66 27.93
N GLY A 107 29.95 -13.04 26.99
CA GLY A 107 30.20 -11.67 26.57
C GLY A 107 29.66 -10.67 27.58
N ASN A 108 30.21 -9.46 27.61
CA ASN A 108 29.60 -8.36 28.36
C ASN A 108 28.15 -8.17 27.88
N PRO A 109 27.17 -7.99 28.80
CA PRO A 109 25.81 -7.74 28.39
C PRO A 109 25.77 -6.49 27.51
N PRO A 110 25.03 -6.52 26.39
CA PRO A 110 24.88 -5.34 25.55
C PRO A 110 24.28 -4.20 26.37
N SER A 111 24.85 -2.99 26.24
CA SER A 111 24.33 -1.80 26.90
C SER A 111 22.86 -1.60 26.56
N GLU A 112 22.05 -1.24 27.55
CA GLU A 112 20.64 -0.92 27.31
C GLU A 112 20.53 0.18 26.24
N PRO A 113 19.65 0.01 25.24
CA PRO A 113 19.42 1.05 24.25
C PRO A 113 18.90 2.31 24.96
N SER A 114 19.48 3.46 24.62
CA SER A 114 19.00 4.75 25.12
C SER A 114 17.53 4.92 24.74
N ARG A 115 16.69 5.25 25.72
CA ARG A 115 15.28 5.53 25.45
C ARG A 115 15.17 6.76 24.52
N PRO A 116 14.44 6.68 23.39
CA PRO A 116 14.26 7.81 22.50
C PRO A 116 13.56 8.98 23.19
N ALA A 117 13.71 10.20 22.66
CA ALA A 117 13.02 11.36 23.20
C ALA A 117 11.49 11.18 23.11
N PRO A 118 10.68 11.80 23.99
CA PRO A 118 9.22 11.68 23.93
C PRO A 118 8.64 12.06 22.56
N ALA A 119 9.18 13.08 21.89
CA ALA A 119 8.75 13.48 20.55
C ALA A 119 8.99 12.37 19.51
N GLU A 120 10.16 11.73 19.54
CA GLU A 120 10.51 10.62 18.63
C GLU A 120 9.64 9.38 18.90
N GLN A 121 9.36 9.07 20.17
CA GLN A 121 8.42 8.00 20.54
C GLN A 121 7.03 8.25 19.96
N LYS A 122 6.53 9.50 20.00
CA LYS A 122 5.23 9.84 19.42
C LYS A 122 5.22 9.63 17.92
N ILE A 123 6.22 10.14 17.20
CA ILE A 123 6.34 9.96 15.74
C ILE A 123 6.32 8.46 15.40
N TYR A 124 7.06 7.64 16.16
CA TYR A 124 7.10 6.20 15.95
C TYR A 124 5.71 5.55 16.05
N PHE A 125 5.01 5.81 17.15
CA PHE A 125 3.69 5.23 17.38
C PHE A 125 2.64 5.81 16.43
N ASP A 126 2.66 7.12 16.17
CA ASP A 126 1.73 7.79 15.26
C ASP A 126 1.88 7.20 13.84
N TYR A 127 3.12 6.88 13.41
CA TYR A 127 3.38 6.16 12.16
C TYR A 127 2.81 4.73 12.17
N LYS A 128 3.12 3.92 13.20
CA LYS A 128 2.61 2.53 13.30
C LYS A 128 1.07 2.48 13.36
N ILE A 129 0.46 3.39 14.10
CA ILE A 129 -1.00 3.55 14.21
C ILE A 129 -1.58 3.87 12.83
N HIS A 130 -1.03 4.89 12.17
CA HIS A 130 -1.54 5.33 10.87
C HIS A 130 -1.42 4.24 9.79
N GLU A 131 -0.32 3.49 9.79
CA GLU A 131 -0.10 2.39 8.85
C GLU A 131 -1.09 1.24 9.10
N LEU A 132 -1.31 0.86 10.36
CA LEU A 132 -2.24 -0.20 10.72
C LEU A 132 -3.71 0.18 10.45
N GLU A 133 -4.10 1.42 10.79
CA GLU A 133 -5.40 1.99 10.42
C GLU A 133 -5.60 1.95 8.90
N SER A 134 -4.55 2.27 8.13
CA SER A 134 -4.61 2.24 6.68
C SER A 134 -4.82 0.83 6.13
N ARG A 135 -4.21 -0.20 6.73
CA ARG A 135 -4.45 -1.62 6.37
C ARG A 135 -5.89 -2.02 6.65
N ILE A 136 -6.41 -1.67 7.83
CA ILE A 136 -7.78 -1.96 8.24
C ILE A 136 -8.77 -1.35 7.25
N GLN A 137 -8.62 -0.06 6.93
CA GLN A 137 -9.47 0.65 5.97
C GLN A 137 -9.47 -0.01 4.59
N MET A 138 -8.30 -0.46 4.11
CA MET A 138 -8.17 -1.14 2.82
C MET A 138 -8.92 -2.46 2.78
N ILE A 139 -8.80 -3.28 3.83
CA ILE A 139 -9.52 -4.57 3.91
C ILE A 139 -11.01 -4.35 4.10
N GLU A 140 -11.43 -3.41 4.95
CA GLU A 140 -12.85 -3.09 5.13
C GLU A 140 -13.48 -2.60 3.82
N TYR A 141 -12.81 -1.69 3.11
CA TYR A 141 -13.26 -1.25 1.79
C TYR A 141 -13.35 -2.41 0.79
N TRP A 142 -12.34 -3.26 0.75
CA TRP A 142 -12.31 -4.40 -0.16
C TRP A 142 -13.47 -5.37 0.13
N MET A 143 -13.74 -5.67 1.41
CA MET A 143 -14.86 -6.53 1.82
C MET A 143 -16.24 -5.95 1.49
N GLU A 144 -16.40 -4.62 1.59
CA GLU A 144 -17.66 -3.92 1.30
C GLU A 144 -17.96 -3.88 -0.21
N ASN A 145 -16.94 -3.71 -1.05
CA ASN A 145 -17.13 -3.37 -2.46
C ASN A 145 -16.87 -4.52 -3.43
N ASN A 146 -16.28 -5.64 -2.98
CA ASN A 146 -16.00 -6.79 -3.84
C ASN A 146 -16.85 -8.03 -3.48
N GLN A 147 -17.23 -8.79 -4.50
CA GLN A 147 -17.79 -10.13 -4.33
C GLN A 147 -16.68 -11.10 -3.92
N THR A 148 -16.44 -11.18 -2.62
CA THR A 148 -15.38 -12.01 -2.03
C THR A 148 -15.89 -13.39 -1.65
N ALA A 149 -15.08 -14.41 -1.92
CA ALA A 149 -15.40 -15.79 -1.55
C ALA A 149 -15.53 -15.90 -0.01
N ALA A 150 -16.41 -16.78 0.46
CA ALA A 150 -16.71 -16.89 1.89
C ALA A 150 -15.47 -17.21 2.75
N ALA A 151 -14.53 -17.99 2.20
CA ALA A 151 -13.26 -18.30 2.88
C ALA A 151 -12.39 -17.05 3.07
N ASP A 152 -12.28 -16.19 2.05
CA ASP A 152 -11.47 -14.99 2.11
C ASP A 152 -12.07 -13.95 3.06
N LYS A 153 -13.40 -13.81 3.06
CA LYS A 153 -14.11 -12.97 4.04
C LYS A 153 -13.81 -13.40 5.47
N LEU A 154 -13.87 -14.69 5.73
CA LEU A 154 -13.68 -15.23 7.06
C LEU A 154 -12.22 -15.06 7.54
N ASN A 155 -11.24 -15.16 6.64
CA ASN A 155 -9.84 -14.83 6.95
C ASN A 155 -9.68 -13.34 7.26
N ALA A 156 -10.23 -12.47 6.40
CA ALA A 156 -10.18 -11.03 6.59
C ALA A 156 -10.81 -10.58 7.93
N GLU A 157 -11.93 -11.18 8.34
CA GLU A 157 -12.57 -10.90 9.64
C GLU A 157 -11.68 -11.28 10.84
N ARG A 158 -10.94 -12.40 10.73
CA ARG A 158 -9.98 -12.79 11.78
C ARG A 158 -8.82 -11.80 11.86
N ASP A 159 -8.27 -11.42 10.71
CA ASP A 159 -7.16 -10.46 10.64
C ASP A 159 -7.60 -9.09 11.19
N LEU A 160 -8.78 -8.60 10.78
CA LEU A 160 -9.37 -7.36 11.29
C LEU A 160 -9.56 -7.40 12.82
N LYS A 161 -9.97 -8.54 13.39
CA LYS A 161 -10.10 -8.67 14.84
C LYS A 161 -8.75 -8.52 15.56
N VAL A 162 -7.70 -9.14 15.02
CA VAL A 162 -6.35 -9.04 15.58
C VAL A 162 -5.82 -7.61 15.44
N TRP A 163 -5.91 -7.02 14.25
CA TRP A 163 -5.40 -5.68 13.98
C TRP A 163 -6.14 -4.59 14.74
N LYS A 164 -7.46 -4.70 14.92
CA LYS A 164 -8.21 -3.73 15.76
C LYS A 164 -7.78 -3.78 17.22
N LYS A 165 -7.43 -4.96 17.73
CA LYS A 165 -6.89 -5.10 19.10
C LYS A 165 -5.47 -4.52 19.20
N GLU A 166 -4.63 -4.81 18.21
CA GLU A 166 -3.28 -4.23 18.12
C GLU A 166 -3.32 -2.71 18.03
N LEU A 167 -4.21 -2.16 17.19
CA LEU A 167 -4.44 -0.73 17.06
C LEU A 167 -4.82 -0.08 18.40
N SER A 168 -5.78 -0.68 19.12
CA SER A 168 -6.17 -0.19 20.45
C SER A 168 -4.99 -0.20 21.43
N THR A 169 -4.14 -1.22 21.35
CA THR A 169 -2.95 -1.32 22.22
C THR A 169 -1.93 -0.23 21.87
N LEU A 170 -1.68 0.00 20.58
CA LEU A 170 -0.77 1.06 20.12
C LEU A 170 -1.28 2.45 20.52
N GLN A 171 -2.58 2.71 20.38
CA GLN A 171 -3.21 3.97 20.79
C GLN A 171 -3.11 4.18 22.32
N GLU A 172 -3.31 3.13 23.11
CA GLU A 172 -3.13 3.18 24.56
C GLU A 172 -1.68 3.51 24.94
N VAL A 173 -0.70 2.80 24.37
CA VAL A 173 0.73 3.07 24.62
C VAL A 173 1.10 4.49 24.18
N ARG A 174 0.61 4.93 23.03
CA ARG A 174 0.81 6.29 22.53
C ARG A 174 0.26 7.36 23.47
N SER A 175 -0.87 7.09 24.14
CA SER A 175 -1.46 8.01 25.12
C SER A 175 -0.59 8.19 26.38
N GLN A 176 0.25 7.20 26.69
CA GLN A 176 1.16 7.22 27.84
C GLN A 176 2.47 7.98 27.56
N VAL A 177 2.75 8.35 26.30
CA VAL A 177 3.96 9.11 25.96
C VAL A 177 3.83 10.56 26.46
N PRO A 178 4.79 11.08 27.25
CA PRO A 178 4.74 12.43 27.81
C PRO A 178 4.53 13.53 26.76
N LYS A 179 3.86 14.62 27.16
CA LYS A 179 3.58 15.74 26.27
C LYS A 179 4.84 16.52 25.88
N SER A 180 5.80 16.63 26.79
CA SER A 180 7.11 17.27 26.65
C SER A 180 8.04 16.69 27.71
#